data_AF-A0A6N6P742-F1
#
_entry.id   AF-A0A6N6P742-F1
#
_cell.length_a   1.000
_cell.length_b   1.000
_cell.length_c   1.000
_cell.angle_alpha   90.00
_cell.angle_beta   90.00
_cell.angle_gamma   90.00
#
_symmetry.space_group_name_H-M   'P 1'
#
loop_
_entity.id
_entity.type
_entity.pdbx_description
1 polymer ?
#
loop_
_entity_poly.entity_id
_entity_poly.type
_entity_poly.pdbx_seq_one_letter_code
_entity_poly.pdbx_strand_id
1 'polypeptide(L)'
;MKIKRLLIALMLVGISMHGAQMENPKLNLYPDTLILNDGKVLHGLIVRNSISSVTLQQKMGEKDIPKSWIRRIDDEPDDGFYFADIIDPGKLPPWRMVVEDFRCDDNIKSFREVPATAINIGYLKNIPYLSFRINKKVEMNVYGNPENPVCLEFGIYEKRPQEITKFKKIIRAYLAGILHSRAEVGALYALPETGGEIRVAQVSFKVLPPTSPEAYQGWWISVYRPDALESARVSDAAYAKVTVPFDQVNLKNGDLRADALIKQGTPTALSILKLNPLTPELQGFYRDKMGALKPLFTPHNKKTPPTQ
;
A
#
# COMPACT_ATOMS: atom_id res chain seq x y z
N MET A 1 -39.31 -0.79 -71.76
CA MET A 1 -40.51 -1.39 -71.12
C MET A 1 -40.05 -2.12 -69.86
N LYS A 2 -40.08 -1.42 -68.73
CA LYS A 2 -41.07 -1.55 -67.64
C LYS A 2 -40.80 -2.75 -66.72
N ILE A 3 -40.30 -2.41 -65.53
CA ILE A 3 -40.83 -2.79 -64.21
C ILE A 3 -40.85 -4.30 -63.91
N LYS A 4 -39.90 -4.76 -63.08
CA LYS A 4 -40.10 -5.70 -61.95
C LYS A 4 -38.75 -6.14 -61.37
N ARG A 5 -38.01 -5.23 -60.72
CA ARG A 5 -36.92 -5.57 -59.78
C ARG A 5 -36.85 -4.56 -58.63
N LEU A 6 -38.01 -4.28 -58.06
CA LEU A 6 -38.18 -3.44 -56.88
C LEU A 6 -39.18 -4.15 -55.96
N LEU A 7 -38.74 -5.19 -55.24
CA LEU A 7 -39.38 -5.73 -54.03
C LEU A 7 -38.59 -6.93 -53.47
N ILE A 8 -37.31 -6.73 -53.16
CA ILE A 8 -36.59 -7.53 -52.14
C ILE A 8 -35.85 -6.51 -51.27
N ALA A 9 -36.63 -5.66 -50.65
CA ALA A 9 -36.20 -4.67 -49.67
C ALA A 9 -37.38 -4.45 -48.73
N LEU A 10 -37.79 -5.50 -48.01
CA LEU A 10 -38.57 -5.45 -46.78
C LEU A 10 -38.70 -6.88 -46.25
N MET A 11 -38.53 -7.06 -44.94
CA MET A 11 -38.57 -8.33 -44.17
C MET A 11 -37.29 -9.17 -44.14
N LEU A 12 -36.28 -8.61 -43.48
CA LEU A 12 -35.45 -9.36 -42.51
C LEU A 12 -35.15 -8.40 -41.33
N VAL A 13 -36.22 -7.95 -40.67
CA VAL A 13 -36.15 -7.45 -39.30
C VAL A 13 -36.28 -8.69 -38.42
N GLY A 14 -35.15 -9.25 -38.03
CA GLY A 14 -35.06 -10.48 -37.27
C GLY A 14 -33.80 -10.49 -36.44
N ILE A 15 -33.81 -9.71 -35.36
CA ILE A 15 -33.09 -9.94 -34.11
C ILE A 15 -31.63 -10.37 -34.31
N SER A 16 -30.75 -9.38 -34.45
CA SER A 16 -29.36 -9.51 -34.03
C SER A 16 -28.94 -8.22 -33.35
N MET A 17 -29.64 -7.85 -32.27
CA MET A 17 -29.01 -7.10 -31.20
C MET A 17 -27.99 -8.02 -30.53
N HIS A 18 -26.87 -8.27 -31.21
CA HIS A 18 -25.65 -8.56 -30.48
C HIS A 18 -25.28 -7.23 -29.85
N GLY A 19 -25.59 -7.11 -28.57
CA GLY A 19 -25.08 -6.03 -27.75
C GLY A 19 -23.58 -6.02 -27.94
N ALA A 20 -23.08 -5.03 -28.67
CA ALA A 20 -21.79 -4.47 -28.36
C ALA A 20 -21.91 -3.98 -26.92
N GLN A 21 -21.59 -4.85 -25.97
CA GLN A 21 -21.16 -4.41 -24.66
C GLN A 21 -20.01 -3.46 -24.96
N MET A 22 -20.28 -2.17 -24.84
CA MET A 22 -19.24 -1.20 -24.60
C MET A 22 -18.49 -1.73 -23.38
N GLU A 23 -17.34 -2.35 -23.59
CA GLU A 23 -16.39 -2.61 -22.52
C GLU A 23 -16.10 -1.26 -21.88
N ASN A 24 -16.63 -1.11 -20.69
CA ASN A 24 -16.45 0.05 -19.86
C ASN A 24 -14.94 0.11 -19.57
N PRO A 25 -14.20 1.15 -19.98
CA PRO A 25 -12.74 1.21 -19.81
C PRO A 25 -12.30 1.45 -18.35
N LYS A 26 -13.08 0.95 -17.39
CA LYS A 26 -12.91 1.10 -15.94
C LYS A 26 -12.83 -0.22 -15.18
N LEU A 27 -12.84 -1.37 -15.84
CA LEU A 27 -12.79 -2.67 -15.16
C LEU A 27 -11.51 -3.42 -15.54
N ASN A 28 -10.50 -3.31 -14.69
CA ASN A 28 -9.85 -4.42 -13.97
C ASN A 28 -8.43 -3.99 -13.54
N LEU A 29 -8.20 -3.94 -12.23
CA LEU A 29 -6.98 -3.41 -11.61
C LEU A 29 -6.21 -4.50 -10.84
N TYR A 30 -6.40 -5.77 -11.18
CA TYR A 30 -5.89 -6.88 -10.38
C TYR A 30 -5.50 -8.11 -11.23
N PRO A 31 -4.37 -8.76 -10.91
CA PRO A 31 -3.80 -9.84 -11.73
C PRO A 31 -4.50 -11.18 -11.55
N ASP A 32 -5.21 -11.39 -10.44
CA ASP A 32 -5.94 -12.62 -10.16
C ASP A 32 -7.43 -12.35 -9.93
N THR A 33 -8.23 -13.30 -10.39
CA THR A 33 -9.68 -13.28 -10.19
C THR A 33 -10.14 -14.55 -9.47
N LEU A 34 -10.86 -14.37 -8.36
CA LEU A 34 -11.55 -15.44 -7.63
C LEU A 34 -13.04 -15.34 -7.89
N ILE A 35 -13.61 -16.40 -8.46
CA ILE A 35 -15.06 -16.55 -8.61
C ILE A 35 -15.55 -17.42 -7.46
N LEU A 36 -16.44 -16.89 -6.63
CA LEU A 36 -17.01 -17.59 -5.48
C LEU A 36 -18.24 -18.42 -5.87
N ASN A 37 -18.64 -19.33 -4.99
CA ASN A 37 -19.77 -20.24 -5.19
C ASN A 37 -21.13 -19.52 -5.32
N ASP A 38 -21.26 -18.36 -4.68
CA ASP A 38 -22.43 -17.48 -4.77
C ASP A 38 -22.44 -16.63 -6.07
N GLY A 39 -21.45 -16.81 -6.93
CA GLY A 39 -21.26 -16.03 -8.16
C GLY A 39 -20.56 -14.70 -7.96
N LYS A 40 -20.19 -14.33 -6.72
CA LYS A 40 -19.41 -13.12 -6.46
C LYS A 40 -18.02 -13.25 -7.05
N VAL A 41 -17.57 -12.20 -7.73
CA VAL A 41 -16.21 -12.09 -8.27
C VAL A 41 -15.38 -11.21 -7.35
N LEU A 42 -14.22 -11.69 -6.94
CA LEU A 42 -13.23 -10.95 -6.17
C LEU A 42 -11.97 -10.81 -7.01
N HIS A 43 -11.47 -9.60 -7.12
CA HIS A 43 -10.25 -9.31 -7.84
C HIS A 43 -9.14 -8.90 -6.86
N GLY A 44 -7.92 -9.39 -7.07
CA GLY A 44 -6.76 -9.09 -6.23
C GLY A 44 -5.48 -9.75 -6.73
N LEU A 45 -4.45 -9.76 -5.89
CA LEU A 45 -3.23 -10.55 -6.06
C LEU A 45 -3.24 -11.70 -5.07
N ILE A 46 -3.07 -12.93 -5.52
CA ILE A 46 -2.99 -14.11 -4.65
C ILE A 46 -1.60 -14.15 -4.01
N VAL A 47 -1.52 -13.70 -2.76
CA VAL A 47 -0.26 -13.68 -1.98
C VAL A 47 0.02 -15.00 -1.28
N ARG A 48 -0.99 -15.87 -1.15
CA ARG A 48 -0.85 -17.23 -0.61
C ARG A 48 -1.96 -18.15 -1.13
N ASN A 49 -1.57 -19.35 -1.55
CA ASN A 49 -2.49 -20.42 -1.89
C ASN A 49 -2.16 -21.65 -1.04
N SER A 50 -3.06 -22.02 -0.12
CA SER A 50 -2.90 -23.16 0.78
C SER A 50 -3.87 -24.29 0.41
N ILE A 51 -3.84 -25.40 1.15
CA ILE A 51 -4.80 -26.51 0.94
C ILE A 51 -6.24 -26.08 1.26
N SER A 52 -6.43 -25.18 2.23
CA SER A 52 -7.76 -24.83 2.75
C SER A 52 -8.23 -23.42 2.39
N SER A 53 -7.33 -22.51 2.03
CA SER A 53 -7.67 -21.10 1.75
C SER A 53 -6.72 -20.43 0.76
N VAL A 54 -7.19 -19.34 0.18
CA VAL A 54 -6.43 -18.39 -0.64
C VAL A 54 -6.43 -17.04 0.06
N THR A 55 -5.24 -16.47 0.29
CA THR A 55 -5.11 -15.09 0.75
C THR A 55 -4.98 -14.18 -0.46
N LEU A 56 -5.99 -13.32 -0.66
CA LEU A 56 -6.09 -12.39 -1.78
C LEU A 56 -5.83 -10.96 -1.30
N GLN A 57 -4.81 -10.30 -1.83
CA GLN A 57 -4.53 -8.89 -1.65
C GLN A 57 -5.39 -8.06 -2.61
N GLN A 58 -6.30 -7.25 -2.08
CA GLN A 58 -7.17 -6.35 -2.82
C GLN A 58 -6.79 -4.89 -2.56
N LYS A 59 -7.48 -3.95 -3.21
CA LYS A 59 -7.17 -2.52 -3.12
C LYS A 59 -7.15 -2.01 -1.67
N MET A 60 -8.06 -2.52 -0.86
CA MET A 60 -8.27 -2.02 0.50
C MET A 60 -7.68 -2.90 1.60
N GLY A 61 -6.97 -3.97 1.26
CA GLY A 61 -6.39 -4.89 2.24
C GLY A 61 -6.38 -6.32 1.73
N GLU A 62 -6.01 -7.27 2.59
CA GLU A 62 -5.90 -8.68 2.21
C GLU A 62 -6.94 -9.52 2.93
N LYS A 63 -7.48 -10.51 2.25
CA LYS A 63 -8.57 -11.34 2.73
C LYS A 63 -8.20 -12.81 2.59
N ASP A 64 -8.32 -13.58 3.66
CA ASP A 64 -8.26 -15.03 3.57
C ASP A 64 -9.63 -15.58 3.17
N ILE A 65 -9.66 -16.34 2.09
CA ILE A 65 -10.88 -16.85 1.46
C ILE A 65 -10.81 -18.38 1.49
N PRO A 66 -11.72 -19.06 2.21
CA PRO A 66 -11.76 -20.52 2.23
C PRO A 66 -11.93 -21.09 0.82
N LYS A 67 -11.18 -22.14 0.48
CA LYS A 67 -11.34 -22.82 -0.82
C LYS A 67 -12.72 -23.43 -1.01
N SER A 68 -13.40 -23.76 0.08
CA SER A 68 -14.80 -24.21 0.06
C SER A 68 -15.78 -23.14 -0.44
N TRP A 69 -15.36 -21.87 -0.51
CA TRP A 69 -16.17 -20.77 -1.04
C TRP A 69 -15.79 -20.40 -2.47
N ILE A 70 -14.64 -20.89 -2.96
CA ILE A 70 -14.09 -20.56 -4.27
C ILE A 70 -14.58 -21.60 -5.27
N ARG A 71 -15.30 -21.13 -6.28
CA ARG A 71 -15.70 -21.93 -7.44
C ARG A 71 -14.55 -22.07 -8.43
N ARG A 72 -13.86 -20.95 -8.72
CA ARG A 72 -12.80 -20.89 -9.72
C ARG A 72 -11.77 -19.82 -9.36
N ILE A 73 -10.51 -20.10 -9.71
CA ILE A 73 -9.41 -19.14 -9.71
C ILE A 73 -9.03 -18.96 -11.17
N ASP A 74 -9.07 -17.73 -11.63
CA ASP A 74 -8.55 -17.33 -12.94
C ASP A 74 -7.23 -16.60 -12.72
N ASP A 75 -6.17 -17.22 -13.22
CA ASP A 75 -4.77 -16.80 -13.18
C ASP A 75 -4.31 -16.22 -14.53
N GLU A 76 -5.25 -15.88 -15.41
CA GLU A 76 -4.93 -15.17 -16.64
C GLU A 76 -4.31 -13.82 -16.27
N PRO A 77 -3.05 -13.54 -16.68
CA PRO A 77 -2.41 -12.28 -16.39
C PRO A 77 -3.18 -11.18 -17.09
N ASP A 78 -3.92 -10.38 -16.32
CA ASP A 78 -4.47 -9.12 -16.80
C ASP A 78 -3.28 -8.17 -17.02
N ASP A 79 -2.81 -8.15 -18.26
CA ASP A 79 -1.61 -7.51 -18.77
C ASP A 79 -1.68 -5.97 -18.73
N GLY A 80 -2.78 -5.40 -18.22
CA GLY A 80 -3.05 -3.98 -18.31
C GLY A 80 -2.56 -3.08 -17.17
N PHE A 81 -2.49 -3.52 -15.90
CA PHE A 81 -2.73 -2.52 -14.84
C PHE A 81 -1.84 -2.47 -13.60
N TYR A 82 -1.10 -3.51 -13.20
CA TYR A 82 -0.27 -3.39 -11.98
C TYR A 82 0.88 -2.37 -12.11
N PHE A 83 1.31 -2.07 -13.34
CA PHE A 83 2.42 -1.14 -13.62
C PHE A 83 2.00 0.14 -14.36
N ALA A 84 0.79 0.21 -14.93
CA ALA A 84 0.37 1.37 -15.74
C ALA A 84 0.16 2.64 -14.90
N ASP A 85 -0.21 2.49 -13.62
CA ASP A 85 -0.39 3.61 -12.70
C ASP A 85 0.92 4.33 -12.30
N ILE A 86 2.08 3.74 -12.64
CA ILE A 86 3.43 4.29 -12.44
C ILE A 86 3.81 5.23 -13.60
N ILE A 87 3.11 5.18 -14.74
CA ILE A 87 3.54 5.87 -15.97
C ILE A 87 3.37 7.40 -15.88
N ASP A 88 2.63 7.91 -14.88
CA ASP A 88 2.47 9.36 -14.68
C ASP A 88 3.69 9.98 -13.99
N PRO A 89 4.47 10.85 -14.68
CA PRO A 89 5.59 11.53 -14.08
C PRO A 89 5.19 12.31 -12.83
N GLY A 90 5.96 12.18 -11.75
CA GLY A 90 5.70 12.82 -10.46
C GLY A 90 4.69 12.12 -9.55
N LYS A 91 4.05 11.01 -9.99
CA LYS A 91 3.18 10.21 -9.12
C LYS A 91 3.99 9.18 -8.34
N LEU A 92 3.66 9.03 -7.05
CA LEU A 92 4.24 8.00 -6.18
C LEU A 92 3.46 6.68 -6.34
N PRO A 93 4.13 5.53 -6.23
CA PRO A 93 3.46 4.24 -6.37
C PRO A 93 2.46 4.01 -5.22
N PRO A 94 1.36 3.31 -5.47
CA PRO A 94 0.45 2.90 -4.40
C PRO A 94 1.16 1.97 -3.42
N TRP A 95 0.75 2.00 -2.16
CA TRP A 95 1.42 1.29 -1.07
C TRP A 95 1.57 -0.22 -1.31
N ARG A 96 0.60 -0.87 -1.98
CA ARG A 96 0.63 -2.31 -2.27
C ARG A 96 1.84 -2.73 -3.09
N MET A 97 2.27 -1.89 -4.03
CA MET A 97 3.45 -2.17 -4.84
C MET A 97 4.70 -2.19 -3.97
N VAL A 98 4.79 -1.24 -3.04
CA VAL A 98 5.89 -1.18 -2.08
C VAL A 98 5.94 -2.43 -1.21
N VAL A 99 4.77 -2.88 -0.75
CA VAL A 99 4.67 -4.10 0.06
C VAL A 99 5.04 -5.34 -0.76
N GLU A 100 4.65 -5.40 -2.02
CA GLU A 100 4.98 -6.52 -2.89
C GLU A 100 6.48 -6.62 -3.16
N ASP A 101 7.14 -5.52 -3.48
CA ASP A 101 8.60 -5.49 -3.64
C ASP A 101 9.31 -5.97 -2.37
N PHE A 102 8.79 -5.60 -1.19
CA PHE A 102 9.31 -6.09 0.09
C PHE A 102 9.03 -7.57 0.37
N ARG A 103 8.00 -8.16 -0.22
CA ARG A 103 7.79 -9.63 -0.18
C ARG A 103 8.77 -10.37 -1.05
N CYS A 104 9.29 -9.74 -2.10
CA CYS A 104 10.29 -10.32 -2.98
C CYS A 104 11.73 -10.12 -2.45
N ASP A 105 11.97 -9.18 -1.53
CA ASP A 105 13.31 -8.96 -0.96
C ASP A 105 13.60 -9.93 0.20
N ASP A 106 14.63 -10.76 0.02
CA ASP A 106 15.11 -11.69 1.03
C ASP A 106 15.71 -11.02 2.27
N ASN A 107 16.13 -9.76 2.18
CA ASN A 107 16.58 -8.99 3.34
C ASN A 107 15.41 -8.61 4.26
N ILE A 108 14.17 -8.66 3.78
CA ILE A 108 12.97 -8.36 4.55
C ILE A 108 12.46 -9.65 5.19
N LYS A 109 12.69 -9.77 6.50
CA LYS A 109 12.28 -10.91 7.33
C LYS A 109 10.95 -10.66 8.03
N SER A 110 10.58 -9.40 8.26
CA SER A 110 9.26 -9.03 8.78
C SER A 110 8.84 -7.67 8.28
N PHE A 111 7.54 -7.54 8.01
CA PHE A 111 6.86 -6.28 7.67
C PHE A 111 5.55 -6.27 8.46
N ARG A 112 5.32 -5.27 9.31
CA ARG A 112 4.14 -5.25 10.19
C ARG A 112 3.61 -3.86 10.36
N GLU A 113 2.31 -3.68 10.16
CA GLU A 113 1.61 -2.44 10.47
C GLU A 113 1.71 -2.12 11.97
N VAL A 114 2.00 -0.86 12.27
CA VAL A 114 2.03 -0.30 13.61
C VAL A 114 1.13 0.93 13.67
N PRO A 115 0.56 1.28 14.84
CA PRO A 115 -0.27 2.47 14.95
C PRO A 115 0.49 3.73 14.53
N ALA A 116 -0.15 4.57 13.73
CA ALA A 116 0.40 5.87 13.33
C ALA A 116 0.54 6.78 14.56
N THR A 117 1.68 7.44 14.66
CA THR A 117 1.97 8.36 15.77
C THR A 117 1.69 9.80 15.39
N ALA A 118 1.28 10.63 16.34
CA ALA A 118 0.99 12.03 16.05
C ALA A 118 2.25 12.80 15.60
N ILE A 119 2.18 13.40 14.41
CA ILE A 119 3.18 14.32 13.86
C ILE A 119 2.59 15.73 13.93
N ASN A 120 3.11 16.53 14.85
CA ASN A 120 2.59 17.85 15.21
C ASN A 120 3.45 19.02 14.73
N ILE A 121 4.58 18.73 14.10
CA ILE A 121 5.56 19.69 13.58
C ILE A 121 6.00 19.28 12.17
N GLY A 122 6.68 20.18 11.47
CA GLY A 122 7.25 19.89 10.15
C GLY A 122 6.24 19.89 9.00
N TYR A 123 6.75 19.57 7.83
CA TYR A 123 6.00 19.59 6.57
C TYR A 123 4.99 18.45 6.44
N LEU A 124 5.09 17.39 7.25
CA LEU A 124 4.14 16.26 7.28
C LEU A 124 3.07 16.38 8.38
N LYS A 125 3.06 17.50 9.12
CA LYS A 125 2.09 17.76 10.18
C LYS A 125 0.65 17.50 9.74
N ASN A 126 -0.09 16.72 10.52
CA ASN A 126 -1.52 16.44 10.32
C ASN A 126 -1.88 15.83 8.95
N ILE A 127 -0.97 15.11 8.30
CA ILE A 127 -1.31 14.29 7.13
C ILE A 127 -1.52 12.85 7.64
N PRO A 128 -2.74 12.28 7.52
CA PRO A 128 -2.98 10.88 7.89
C PRO A 128 -2.06 9.93 7.12
N TYR A 129 -1.62 8.86 7.77
CA TYR A 129 -0.66 7.94 7.16
C TYR A 129 -0.79 6.51 7.68
N LEU A 130 -0.34 5.55 6.88
CA LEU A 130 -0.09 4.17 7.31
C LEU A 130 1.37 4.04 7.75
N SER A 131 1.62 3.30 8.83
CA SER A 131 2.95 3.07 9.36
C SER A 131 3.26 1.57 9.46
N PHE A 132 4.46 1.18 9.04
CA PHE A 132 4.89 -0.20 9.03
C PHE A 132 6.30 -0.34 9.59
N ARG A 133 6.50 -1.34 10.42
CA ARG A 133 7.81 -1.73 10.94
C ARG A 133 8.39 -2.88 10.12
N ILE A 134 9.58 -2.64 9.59
CA ILE A 134 10.38 -3.56 8.78
C ILE A 134 11.54 -4.07 9.63
N ASN A 135 11.67 -5.39 9.76
CA ASN A 135 12.71 -6.07 10.53
C ASN A 135 12.90 -5.53 11.97
N LYS A 136 11.89 -4.88 12.54
CA LYS A 136 11.95 -4.11 13.80
C LYS A 136 12.89 -2.89 13.80
N LYS A 137 13.55 -2.58 12.69
CA LYS A 137 14.66 -1.62 12.61
C LYS A 137 14.36 -0.41 11.74
N VAL A 138 13.45 -0.57 10.78
CA VAL A 138 13.10 0.47 9.81
C VAL A 138 11.60 0.73 9.91
N GLU A 139 11.19 1.98 9.89
CA GLU A 139 9.81 2.41 9.64
C GLU A 139 9.62 2.71 8.17
N MET A 140 8.46 2.38 7.64
CA MET A 140 7.94 2.93 6.41
C MET A 140 6.62 3.61 6.70
N ASN A 141 6.49 4.86 6.24
CA ASN A 141 5.29 5.66 6.36
C ASN A 141 4.76 6.03 4.97
N VAL A 142 3.45 5.86 4.78
CA VAL A 142 2.73 6.18 3.54
C VAL A 142 1.68 7.22 3.86
N TYR A 143 1.88 8.45 3.41
CA TYR A 143 1.05 9.60 3.76
C TYR A 143 -0.02 9.88 2.72
N GLY A 144 -1.19 10.33 3.19
CA GLY A 144 -2.35 10.66 2.37
C GLY A 144 -3.15 9.43 1.98
N ASN A 145 -3.69 9.42 0.76
CA ASN A 145 -4.40 8.26 0.23
C ASN A 145 -3.38 7.16 -0.11
N PRO A 146 -3.45 5.95 0.47
CA PRO A 146 -2.51 4.87 0.19
C PRO A 146 -2.44 4.45 -1.30
N GLU A 147 -3.49 4.73 -2.06
CA GLU A 147 -3.59 4.46 -3.51
C GLU A 147 -2.98 5.53 -4.38
N ASN A 148 -2.79 6.72 -3.83
CA ASN A 148 -2.19 7.86 -4.49
C ASN A 148 -1.47 8.68 -3.42
N PRO A 149 -0.36 8.14 -2.87
CA PRO A 149 0.28 8.74 -1.72
C PRO A 149 0.91 10.08 -2.08
N VAL A 150 0.92 10.98 -1.10
CA VAL A 150 1.55 12.30 -1.25
C VAL A 150 2.99 12.32 -0.70
N CYS A 151 3.33 11.35 0.13
CA CYS A 151 4.68 11.13 0.63
C CYS A 151 4.89 9.64 0.94
N LEU A 152 6.06 9.13 0.55
CA LEU A 152 6.64 7.88 1.03
C LEU A 152 7.89 8.21 1.84
N GLU A 153 7.98 7.67 3.04
CA GLU A 153 9.05 7.98 3.97
C GLU A 153 9.59 6.73 4.66
N PHE A 154 10.90 6.67 4.84
CA PHE A 154 11.58 5.58 5.51
C PHE A 154 12.46 6.09 6.64
N GLY A 155 12.28 5.54 7.84
CA GLY A 155 13.04 5.89 9.04
C GLY A 155 13.88 4.72 9.51
N ILE A 156 15.18 4.91 9.75
CA ILE A 156 16.08 3.90 10.29
C ILE A 156 16.32 4.20 11.78
N TYR A 157 15.94 3.25 12.64
CA TYR A 157 16.18 3.27 14.09
C TYR A 157 17.29 2.32 14.55
N GLU A 158 17.92 1.59 13.62
CA GLU A 158 19.08 0.74 13.91
C GLU A 158 20.26 1.57 14.45
N LYS A 159 21.03 0.98 15.37
CA LYS A 159 22.13 1.66 16.08
C LYS A 159 23.50 1.18 15.61
N ARG A 160 23.57 -0.01 15.00
CA ARG A 160 24.83 -0.57 14.49
C ARG A 160 25.22 0.13 13.18
N PRO A 161 26.38 0.82 13.10
CA PRO A 161 26.75 1.62 11.94
C PRO A 161 26.74 0.86 10.61
N GLN A 162 27.27 -0.37 10.62
CA GLN A 162 27.30 -1.24 9.44
C GLN A 162 25.90 -1.52 8.87
N GLU A 163 24.92 -1.69 9.76
CA GLU A 163 23.55 -2.02 9.40
C GLU A 163 22.79 -0.77 8.98
N ILE A 164 23.05 0.38 9.61
CA ILE A 164 22.53 1.68 9.17
C ILE A 164 22.95 1.91 7.71
N THR A 165 24.24 1.79 7.39
CA THR A 165 24.76 1.95 6.03
C THR A 165 24.10 0.97 5.05
N LYS A 166 23.94 -0.30 5.47
CA LYS A 166 23.24 -1.31 4.68
C LYS A 166 21.79 -0.88 4.37
N PHE A 167 21.03 -0.47 5.38
CA PHE A 167 19.63 -0.07 5.20
C PHE A 167 19.52 1.21 4.35
N LYS A 168 20.39 2.21 4.55
CA LYS A 168 20.43 3.41 3.70
C LYS A 168 20.61 3.05 2.22
N LYS A 169 21.54 2.13 1.92
CA LYS A 169 21.77 1.66 0.55
C LYS A 169 20.55 0.94 -0.03
N ILE A 170 19.94 0.03 0.73
CA ILE A 170 18.75 -0.72 0.31
C ILE A 170 17.59 0.24 0.04
N ILE A 171 17.29 1.14 0.98
CA ILE A 171 16.19 2.10 0.87
C ILE A 171 16.40 3.04 -0.31
N ARG A 172 17.62 3.55 -0.53
CA ARG A 172 17.92 4.40 -1.70
C ARG A 172 17.79 3.64 -3.01
N ALA A 173 18.25 2.39 -3.09
CA ALA A 173 18.10 1.57 -4.29
C ALA A 173 16.62 1.29 -4.58
N TYR A 174 15.84 0.99 -3.53
CA TYR A 174 14.40 0.81 -3.63
C TYR A 174 13.71 2.10 -4.13
N LEU A 175 13.97 3.23 -3.47
CA LEU A 175 13.42 4.52 -3.89
C LEU A 175 13.83 4.87 -5.32
N ALA A 176 15.07 4.57 -5.75
CA ALA A 176 15.49 4.79 -7.13
C ALA A 176 14.70 3.95 -8.14
N GLY A 177 14.27 2.75 -7.76
CA GLY A 177 13.48 1.86 -8.61
C GLY A 177 12.05 2.36 -8.89
N ILE A 178 11.53 3.27 -8.06
CA ILE A 178 10.19 3.85 -8.21
C ILE A 178 10.17 5.26 -8.83
N LEU A 179 11.33 5.78 -9.25
CA LEU A 179 11.47 7.10 -9.86
C LEU A 179 11.45 7.02 -11.40
N HIS A 180 11.00 8.09 -12.03
CA HIS A 180 10.67 8.11 -13.47
C HIS A 180 11.77 8.72 -14.32
N SER A 181 12.76 9.38 -13.70
CA SER A 181 13.83 10.04 -14.44
C SER A 181 15.20 9.89 -13.82
N ARG A 182 16.23 9.93 -14.67
CA ARG A 182 17.63 10.00 -14.23
C ARG A 182 17.92 11.23 -13.36
N ALA A 183 17.19 12.33 -13.57
CA ALA A 183 17.32 13.54 -12.77
C ALA A 183 16.83 13.33 -11.33
N GLU A 184 15.68 12.67 -11.17
CA GLU A 184 15.14 12.28 -9.86
C GLU A 184 16.08 11.29 -9.15
N VAL A 185 16.57 10.26 -9.85
CA VAL A 185 17.55 9.31 -9.29
C VAL A 185 18.83 10.04 -8.88
N GLY A 186 19.34 10.95 -9.73
CA GLY A 186 20.51 11.77 -9.41
C GLY A 186 20.30 12.64 -8.17
N ALA A 187 19.14 13.29 -8.05
CA ALA A 187 18.78 14.09 -6.88
C ALA A 187 18.66 13.26 -5.61
N LEU A 188 18.03 12.07 -5.70
CA LEU A 188 17.99 11.13 -4.59
C LEU A 188 19.40 10.84 -4.08
N TYR A 189 20.33 10.43 -4.96
CA TYR A 189 21.70 10.07 -4.56
C TYR A 189 22.57 11.28 -4.17
N ALA A 190 22.26 12.49 -4.62
CA ALA A 190 22.96 13.72 -4.23
C ALA A 190 22.59 14.21 -2.81
N LEU A 191 21.50 13.73 -2.22
CA LEU A 191 21.09 14.13 -0.87
C LEU A 191 22.13 13.72 0.19
N PRO A 192 22.66 14.67 0.98
CA PRO A 192 23.59 14.37 2.05
C PRO A 192 22.89 13.63 3.20
N GLU A 193 23.61 12.71 3.84
CA GLU A 193 23.08 11.95 4.99
C GLU A 193 22.88 12.82 6.23
N THR A 194 23.53 13.98 6.29
CA THR A 194 23.45 14.96 7.38
C THR A 194 22.18 15.82 7.33
N GLY A 195 21.32 15.62 6.33
CA GLY A 195 20.10 16.37 6.15
C GLY A 195 20.16 17.36 5.00
N GLY A 196 19.02 17.56 4.37
CA GLY A 196 18.88 18.42 3.19
C GLY A 196 17.59 18.11 2.45
N GLU A 197 17.27 18.96 1.47
CA GLU A 197 16.12 18.81 0.61
C GLU A 197 16.51 19.17 -0.83
N ILE A 198 16.13 18.34 -1.80
CA ILE A 198 16.35 18.57 -3.22
C ILE A 198 15.02 18.36 -3.93
N ARG A 199 14.65 19.31 -4.81
CA ARG A 199 13.43 19.22 -5.61
C ARG A 199 13.77 19.03 -7.09
N VAL A 200 13.08 18.10 -7.73
CA VAL A 200 13.13 17.86 -9.17
C VAL A 200 11.71 17.81 -9.70
N ALA A 201 11.36 18.76 -10.57
CA ALA A 201 10.00 18.91 -11.10
C ALA A 201 8.93 18.94 -9.98
N GLN A 202 8.06 17.92 -9.94
CA GLN A 202 6.93 17.81 -9.01
C GLN A 202 7.29 17.02 -7.73
N VAL A 203 8.49 16.46 -7.65
CA VAL A 203 8.91 15.61 -6.53
C VAL A 203 10.01 16.31 -5.72
N SER A 204 9.88 16.24 -4.40
CA SER A 204 10.92 16.62 -3.44
C SER A 204 11.45 15.39 -2.73
N PHE A 205 12.75 15.41 -2.47
CA PHE A 205 13.46 14.44 -1.68
C PHE A 205 14.02 15.14 -0.44
N LYS A 206 13.87 14.54 0.73
CA LYS A 206 14.34 15.13 1.99
C LYS A 206 14.99 14.10 2.89
N VAL A 207 16.07 14.49 3.54
CA VAL A 207 16.70 13.72 4.62
C VAL A 207 16.55 14.48 5.93
N LEU A 208 16.09 13.79 6.97
CA LEU A 208 16.15 14.27 8.35
C LEU A 208 17.16 13.41 9.12
N PRO A 209 18.27 13.98 9.61
CA PRO A 209 19.23 13.23 10.41
C PRO A 209 18.66 12.93 11.82
N PRO A 210 19.23 11.96 12.56
CA PRO A 210 18.83 11.66 13.96
C PRO A 210 18.85 12.85 14.92
N THR A 211 19.65 13.87 14.61
CA THR A 211 19.75 15.11 15.39
C THR A 211 18.59 16.07 15.14
N SER A 212 17.79 15.85 14.10
CA SER A 212 16.61 16.65 13.83
C SER A 212 15.52 16.39 14.89
N PRO A 213 14.89 17.43 15.47
CA PRO A 213 13.78 17.25 16.41
C PRO A 213 12.62 16.44 15.83
N GLU A 214 12.37 16.58 14.53
CA GLU A 214 11.30 15.90 13.78
C GLU A 214 11.61 14.41 13.53
N ALA A 215 12.87 14.00 13.70
CA ALA A 215 13.33 12.66 13.35
C ALA A 215 13.17 11.63 14.47
N TYR A 216 12.81 12.04 15.69
CA TYR A 216 12.68 11.13 16.84
C TYR A 216 13.88 10.16 17.01
N GLN A 217 15.11 10.65 16.78
CA GLN A 217 16.38 9.89 16.79
C GLN A 217 16.58 8.87 15.65
N GLY A 218 15.64 8.76 14.70
CA GLY A 218 15.83 7.98 13.48
C GLY A 218 16.57 8.76 12.39
N TRP A 219 17.16 8.08 11.42
CA TRP A 219 17.54 8.72 10.16
C TRP A 219 16.40 8.55 9.15
N TRP A 220 15.85 9.63 8.62
CA TRP A 220 14.72 9.58 7.71
C TRP A 220 15.08 10.02 6.31
N ILE A 221 14.48 9.38 5.32
CA ILE A 221 14.46 9.82 3.93
C ILE A 221 13.03 9.77 3.39
N SER A 222 12.63 10.84 2.71
CA SER A 222 11.26 11.01 2.25
C SER A 222 11.25 11.44 0.79
N VAL A 223 10.31 10.88 0.02
CA VAL A 223 10.00 11.27 -1.36
C VAL A 223 8.55 11.72 -1.37
N TYR A 224 8.29 12.97 -1.74
CA TYR A 224 6.97 13.56 -1.62
C TYR A 224 6.66 14.56 -2.72
N ARG A 225 5.37 14.87 -2.81
CA ARG A 225 4.78 15.81 -3.75
C ARG A 225 4.37 17.10 -3.03
N PRO A 226 5.17 18.18 -3.11
CA PRO A 226 4.89 19.40 -2.35
C PRO A 226 3.53 20.04 -2.68
N ASP A 227 3.10 19.93 -3.92
CA ASP A 227 1.81 20.43 -4.43
C ASP A 227 0.59 19.72 -3.82
N ALA A 228 0.76 18.45 -3.42
CA ALA A 228 -0.32 17.62 -2.92
C ALA A 228 -0.43 17.59 -1.39
N LEU A 229 0.58 18.08 -0.66
CA LEU A 229 0.61 17.99 0.82
C LEU A 229 -0.58 18.70 1.47
N GLU A 230 -0.86 19.95 1.10
CA GLU A 230 -1.91 20.75 1.74
C GLU A 230 -3.31 20.15 1.53
N SER A 231 -3.55 19.54 0.37
CA SER A 231 -4.82 18.86 0.09
C SER A 231 -5.01 17.58 0.89
N ALA A 232 -3.92 16.98 1.37
CA ALA A 232 -3.94 15.76 2.19
C ALA A 232 -4.00 16.06 3.70
N ARG A 233 -3.77 17.30 4.14
CA ARG A 233 -3.85 17.68 5.55
C ARG A 233 -5.28 17.62 6.06
N VAL A 234 -5.43 17.21 7.32
CA VAL A 234 -6.70 17.24 8.03
C VAL A 234 -6.60 18.16 9.26
N SER A 235 -7.75 18.50 9.86
CA SER A 235 -7.77 19.28 11.09
C SER A 235 -7.13 18.50 12.26
N ASP A 236 -6.61 19.20 13.27
CA ASP A 236 -6.04 18.57 14.47
C ASP A 236 -7.02 17.57 15.11
N ALA A 237 -8.31 17.92 15.17
CA ALA A 237 -9.35 17.08 15.74
C ALA A 237 -9.65 15.82 14.91
N ALA A 238 -9.46 15.86 13.58
CA ALA A 238 -9.55 14.67 12.74
C ALA A 238 -8.28 13.82 12.87
N TYR A 239 -7.11 14.47 12.90
CA TYR A 239 -5.81 13.80 13.02
C TYR A 239 -5.64 13.05 14.34
N ALA A 240 -6.10 13.63 15.45
CA ALA A 240 -6.07 13.00 16.77
C ALA A 240 -6.96 11.74 16.88
N LYS A 241 -7.91 11.52 15.96
CA LYS A 241 -8.75 10.31 15.92
C LYS A 241 -8.09 9.15 15.19
N VAL A 242 -7.03 9.42 14.41
CA VAL A 242 -6.33 8.45 13.56
C VAL A 242 -4.88 8.24 13.99
N THR A 243 -4.42 8.91 15.05
CA THR A 243 -3.06 8.79 15.55
C THR A 243 -3.03 8.60 17.06
N VAL A 244 -1.93 8.05 17.56
CA VAL A 244 -1.64 7.90 19.00
C VAL A 244 -0.36 8.64 19.37
N PRO A 245 -0.13 8.96 20.65
CA PRO A 245 1.15 9.51 21.09
C PRO A 245 2.34 8.57 20.78
N PHE A 246 3.48 9.15 20.41
CA PHE A 246 4.68 8.40 20.03
C PHE A 246 5.13 7.39 21.10
N ASP A 247 5.11 7.80 22.36
CA ASP A 247 5.55 7.02 23.52
C ASP A 247 4.61 5.85 23.90
N GLN A 248 3.42 5.79 23.30
CA GLN A 248 2.52 4.64 23.40
C GLN A 248 2.88 3.53 22.41
N VAL A 249 3.62 3.84 21.34
CA VAL A 249 4.00 2.88 20.29
C VAL A 249 5.48 2.54 20.35
N ASN A 250 6.31 3.56 20.52
CA ASN A 250 7.76 3.48 20.49
C ASN A 250 8.35 3.84 21.87
N LEU A 251 9.47 3.21 22.20
CA LEU A 251 10.36 3.65 23.26
C LEU A 251 11.10 4.90 22.80
N LYS A 252 11.69 5.65 23.75
CA LYS A 252 12.46 6.88 23.45
C LYS A 252 13.59 6.67 22.45
N ASN A 253 14.08 5.44 22.28
CA ASN A 253 15.15 5.07 21.37
C ASN A 253 14.63 4.56 20.00
N GLY A 254 13.33 4.69 19.71
CA GLY A 254 12.70 4.26 18.46
C GLY A 254 12.30 2.78 18.40
N ASP A 255 12.66 1.97 19.39
CA ASP A 255 12.26 0.57 19.43
C ASP A 255 10.76 0.45 19.69
N LEU A 256 10.09 -0.50 19.03
CA LEU A 256 8.68 -0.79 19.32
C LEU A 256 8.49 -1.29 20.74
N ARG A 257 7.47 -0.78 21.41
CA ARG A 257 7.07 -1.33 22.71
C ARG A 257 6.39 -2.67 22.55
N ALA A 258 6.71 -3.61 23.44
CA ALA A 258 6.11 -4.95 23.41
C ALA A 258 4.61 -4.94 23.74
N ASP A 259 4.15 -4.01 24.58
CA ASP A 259 2.75 -3.82 24.98
C ASP A 259 1.91 -3.13 23.90
N ALA A 260 2.52 -2.30 23.06
CA ALA A 260 1.89 -1.67 21.90
C ALA A 260 1.41 -2.72 20.88
N LEU A 261 2.10 -3.86 20.78
CA LEU A 261 1.74 -4.96 19.89
C LEU A 261 0.54 -5.79 20.40
N ILE A 262 0.23 -5.73 21.70
CA ILE A 262 -0.82 -6.54 22.34
C ILE A 262 -2.16 -5.78 22.40
N LYS A 263 -2.13 -4.44 22.36
CA LYS A 263 -3.32 -3.57 22.38
C LYS A 263 -3.87 -3.22 20.98
N GLN A 264 -3.61 -4.05 19.97
CA GLN A 264 -4.16 -3.88 18.62
C GLN A 264 -5.65 -4.25 18.57
N GLY A 265 -6.44 -3.30 19.04
CA GLY A 265 -7.87 -3.11 18.80
C GLY A 265 -8.23 -1.61 18.78
N THR A 266 -7.23 -0.73 18.57
CA THR A 266 -7.36 0.74 18.62
C THR A 266 -7.21 1.38 17.24
N PRO A 267 -7.89 2.52 17.01
CA PRO A 267 -8.41 2.91 15.70
C PRO A 267 -7.38 3.71 14.90
N THR A 268 -6.43 3.03 14.27
CA THR A 268 -5.62 3.63 13.20
C THR A 268 -6.13 3.13 11.85
N ALA A 269 -6.34 1.80 11.74
CA ALA A 269 -7.13 1.22 10.66
C ALA A 269 -8.57 1.78 10.69
N LEU A 270 -9.27 1.75 11.83
CA LEU A 270 -10.71 2.06 11.92
C LEU A 270 -11.13 3.50 11.57
N SER A 271 -10.22 4.48 11.61
CA SER A 271 -10.55 5.89 11.35
C SER A 271 -10.03 6.40 10.00
N ILE A 272 -8.99 5.78 9.42
CA ILE A 272 -8.79 5.80 7.95
C ILE A 272 -9.96 5.06 7.26
N LEU A 273 -10.53 4.05 7.91
CA LEU A 273 -11.74 3.30 7.49
C LEU A 273 -13.08 4.04 7.70
N LYS A 274 -13.15 5.24 8.28
CA LYS A 274 -14.40 6.04 8.17
C LYS A 274 -14.65 6.58 6.75
N LEU A 275 -13.68 6.37 5.84
CA LEU A 275 -13.82 6.49 4.39
C LEU A 275 -13.96 5.13 3.68
N ASN A 276 -14.02 3.99 4.39
CA ASN A 276 -14.02 2.67 3.76
C ASN A 276 -14.55 1.51 4.65
N PRO A 277 -15.61 0.79 4.26
CA PRO A 277 -16.26 -0.20 5.15
C PRO A 277 -15.62 -1.60 5.25
N LEU A 278 -14.40 -1.87 4.76
CA LEU A 278 -13.83 -3.24 4.79
C LEU A 278 -12.30 -3.27 4.91
N THR A 279 -11.77 -3.72 6.07
CA THR A 279 -10.79 -4.83 6.26
C THR A 279 -10.20 -4.85 7.69
N PRO A 280 -10.47 -5.87 8.53
CA PRO A 280 -9.88 -5.96 9.87
C PRO A 280 -8.74 -6.99 10.03
N GLU A 281 -8.34 -7.74 9.00
CA GLU A 281 -7.67 -9.02 9.27
C GLU A 281 -6.17 -9.10 8.99
N LEU A 282 -5.55 -8.46 7.99
CA LEU A 282 -4.11 -8.60 7.75
C LEU A 282 -3.28 -7.40 8.26
N GLN A 283 -2.26 -7.69 9.07
CA GLN A 283 -1.34 -6.73 9.69
C GLN A 283 0.07 -6.73 9.07
N GLY A 284 0.36 -7.57 8.06
CA GLY A 284 1.67 -7.67 7.41
C GLY A 284 2.12 -9.11 7.20
N PHE A 285 3.43 -9.36 7.21
CA PHE A 285 4.03 -10.68 6.99
C PHE A 285 5.35 -10.88 7.76
N TYR A 286 5.77 -12.13 7.90
CA TYR A 286 7.11 -12.51 8.36
C TYR A 286 7.61 -13.74 7.61
N ARG A 287 8.93 -13.96 7.62
CA ARG A 287 9.53 -15.21 7.14
C ARG A 287 9.83 -16.13 8.32
N ASP A 288 9.44 -17.39 8.21
CA ASP A 288 9.79 -18.39 9.21
C ASP A 288 11.27 -18.80 9.12
N LYS A 289 11.70 -19.74 9.97
CA LYS A 289 13.09 -20.23 10.02
C LYS A 289 13.55 -20.86 8.71
N MET A 290 12.63 -21.32 7.87
CA MET A 290 12.91 -21.90 6.55
C MET A 290 12.85 -20.85 5.43
N GLY A 291 12.61 -19.57 5.77
CA GLY A 291 12.49 -18.49 4.78
C GLY A 291 11.11 -18.37 4.15
N ALA A 292 10.16 -19.24 4.49
CA ALA A 292 8.83 -19.22 3.91
C ALA A 292 8.03 -18.01 4.42
N LEU A 293 7.41 -17.28 3.50
CA LEU A 293 6.57 -16.13 3.80
C LEU A 293 5.29 -16.56 4.51
N LYS A 294 4.97 -15.90 5.62
CA LYS A 294 3.79 -16.13 6.46
C LYS A 294 3.05 -14.81 6.66
N PRO A 295 1.76 -14.74 6.28
CA PRO A 295 0.92 -13.59 6.59
C PRO A 295 0.70 -13.45 8.11
N LEU A 296 0.63 -12.22 8.60
CA LEU A 296 0.27 -11.86 9.97
C LEU A 296 -1.15 -11.33 10.00
N PHE A 297 -2.03 -11.98 10.75
CA PHE A 297 -3.42 -11.55 10.90
C PHE A 297 -3.70 -10.97 12.29
N THR A 298 -4.68 -10.07 12.40
CA THR A 298 -5.25 -9.61 13.67
C THR A 298 -5.84 -10.80 14.41
N PRO A 299 -5.56 -10.99 15.71
CA PRO A 299 -6.16 -12.09 16.47
C PRO A 299 -7.69 -11.96 16.46
N HIS A 300 -8.41 -12.94 15.91
CA HIS A 300 -9.86 -13.00 16.05
C HIS A 300 -10.23 -13.12 17.53
N ASN A 301 -10.98 -12.15 18.03
CA ASN A 301 -11.67 -12.28 19.30
C ASN A 301 -12.75 -13.37 19.11
N LYS A 302 -12.53 -14.58 19.64
CA LYS A 302 -13.43 -15.75 19.55
C LYS A 302 -14.77 -15.58 20.29
N LYS A 303 -15.41 -14.40 20.28
CA LYS A 303 -16.60 -14.09 21.09
C LYS A 303 -17.83 -13.62 20.32
N THR A 304 -17.96 -13.95 19.04
CA THR A 304 -19.28 -13.82 18.39
C THR A 304 -19.44 -14.91 17.35
N PRO A 305 -20.36 -15.87 17.55
CA PRO A 305 -20.77 -16.76 16.46
C PRO A 305 -21.45 -15.90 15.39
N PRO A 306 -21.27 -16.22 14.09
CA PRO A 306 -22.04 -15.56 13.05
C PRO A 306 -23.52 -15.88 13.27
N THR A 307 -24.34 -14.83 13.35
CA THR A 307 -25.79 -14.94 13.22
C THR A 307 -26.08 -15.57 11.86
N GLN A 308 -26.90 -16.61 11.87
CA GLN A 308 -27.36 -17.34 10.68
C GLN A 308 -28.09 -16.43 9.70
#